data_AF-A0A524BBX1-F1
#
_entry.id   AF-A0A524BBX1-F1
#
_cell.length_a   1.000
_cell.length_b   1.000
_cell.length_c   1.000
_cell.angle_alpha   90.00
_cell.angle_beta   90.00
_cell.angle_gamma   90.00
#
_symmetry.space_group_name_H-M   'P 1'
#
loop_
_entity.id
_entity.type
_entity.pdbx_description
1 polymer ?
#
loop_
_entity_poly.entity_id
_entity_poly.type
_entity_poly.pdbx_seq_one_letter_code
_entity_poly.pdbx_strand_id
1 'polypeptide(L)' 'MAVAETDVAVMTRRLLLVEDDPFSRGLLAQTFSTAGFNVLTAADAIEAVRLFEMADPDAPVVDIKLATGHDRLEPANAPG' A
#
# COMPACT_ATOMS: atom_id res chain seq x y z
N MET A 1 34.58 -19.82 25.31
CA MET A 1 34.22 -18.58 24.59
C MET A 1 32.91 -18.87 23.87
N ALA A 2 31.78 -18.47 24.45
CA ALA A 2 30.48 -18.65 23.83
C ALA A 2 30.26 -17.47 22.88
N VAL A 3 30.03 -17.75 21.61
CA VAL A 3 29.54 -16.75 20.66
C VAL A 3 28.08 -16.49 21.03
N ALA A 4 27.76 -15.25 21.38
CA ALA A 4 26.37 -14.84 21.54
C ALA A 4 25.75 -14.83 20.13
N GLU A 5 24.81 -15.75 19.88
CA GLU A 5 23.89 -15.61 18.75
C GLU A 5 23.09 -14.33 18.99
N THR A 6 23.38 -13.28 18.22
CA THR A 6 22.54 -12.10 18.20
C THR A 6 21.20 -12.52 17.62
N ASP A 7 20.16 -12.54 18.45
CA ASP A 7 18.77 -12.65 18.03
C ASP A 7 18.45 -11.44 17.13
N VAL A 8 18.60 -11.62 15.83
CA VAL A 8 18.12 -10.64 14.86
C VAL A 8 16.60 -10.83 14.83
N ALA A 9 15.89 -10.03 15.62
CA ALA A 9 14.46 -9.92 15.52
C ALA A 9 14.09 -9.68 14.05
N VAL A 10 13.48 -10.67 13.41
CA VAL A 10 13.07 -10.59 12.01
C VAL A 10 11.89 -9.61 11.94
N MET A 11 12.19 -8.34 11.67
CA MET A 11 11.16 -7.31 11.54
C MET A 11 10.40 -7.54 10.24
N THR A 12 9.18 -8.05 10.35
CA THR A 12 8.23 -8.16 9.24
C THR A 12 7.89 -6.75 8.74
N ARG A 13 8.36 -6.41 7.54
CA ARG A 13 8.09 -5.10 6.91
C ARG A 13 6.61 -4.96 6.57
N ARG A 14 6.04 -3.81 6.87
CA ARG A 14 4.64 -3.46 6.62
C ARG A 14 4.51 -2.75 5.27
N LEU A 15 3.63 -3.26 4.42
CA LEU A 15 3.39 -2.73 3.08
C LEU A 15 1.93 -2.26 2.95
N LEU A 16 1.71 -1.06 2.43
CA LEU A 16 0.37 -0.55 2.12
C LEU A 16 0.10 -0.70 0.62
N LEU A 17 -0.79 -1.62 0.24
CA LEU A 17 -1.23 -1.83 -1.14
C LEU A 17 -2.50 -1.02 -1.42
N VAL A 18 -2.48 -0.17 -2.44
CA VAL A 18 -3.62 0.63 -2.89
C VAL A 18 -4.01 0.23 -4.32
N GLU A 19 -5.19 -0.36 -4.45
CA GLU A 19 -5.69 -0.99 -5.68
C GLU A 19 -7.22 -0.99 -5.64
N ASP A 20 -7.91 -0.53 -6.68
CA ASP A 20 -9.38 -0.40 -6.67
C ASP A 20 -10.08 -1.72 -7.04
N ASP A 21 -9.48 -2.52 -7.92
CA ASP A 21 -10.02 -3.81 -8.31
C ASP A 21 -9.88 -4.87 -7.19
N PRO A 22 -10.99 -5.41 -6.64
CA PRO A 22 -10.93 -6.34 -5.51
C PRO A 22 -10.22 -7.65 -5.82
N PHE A 23 -10.26 -8.12 -7.07
CA PHE A 23 -9.59 -9.35 -7.48
C PHE A 23 -8.07 -9.17 -7.49
N SER A 24 -7.58 -8.14 -8.18
CA SER A 24 -6.17 -7.79 -8.27
C SER A 24 -5.61 -7.43 -6.89
N ARG A 25 -6.35 -6.67 -6.08
CA ARG A 25 -5.97 -6.34 -4.69
C ARG A 25 -5.76 -7.61 -3.86
N GLY A 26 -6.64 -8.59 -3.97
CA GLY A 26 -6.54 -9.86 -3.24
C GLY A 26 -5.33 -10.70 -3.69
N LEU A 27 -5.12 -10.82 -5.00
CA LEU A 27 -3.98 -11.55 -5.57
C LEU A 27 -2.63 -10.95 -5.15
N LEU A 28 -2.50 -9.62 -5.25
CA LEU A 28 -1.29 -8.91 -4.87
C LEU A 28 -1.04 -8.98 -3.35
N ALA A 29 -2.09 -8.81 -2.53
CA ALA A 29 -1.98 -8.93 -1.08
C ALA A 29 -1.50 -10.32 -0.66
N GLN A 30 -2.04 -11.39 -1.25
CA GLN A 30 -1.57 -12.75 -0.99
C GLN A 30 -0.11 -12.93 -1.42
N THR A 31 0.26 -12.41 -2.57
CA THR A 31 1.63 -12.49 -3.11
C THR A 31 2.64 -11.83 -2.17
N PHE A 32 2.37 -10.59 -1.75
CA PHE A 32 3.25 -9.86 -0.82
C PHE A 32 3.28 -10.50 0.58
N SER A 33 2.14 -11.01 1.07
CA SER A 33 2.10 -11.73 2.35
C SER A 33 2.95 -13.00 2.30
N THR A 34 2.89 -13.75 1.20
CA THR A 34 3.72 -14.95 0.97
C THR A 34 5.21 -14.61 0.87
N ALA A 35 5.55 -13.40 0.41
CA ALA A 35 6.91 -12.87 0.42
C ALA A 35 7.39 -12.37 1.81
N GLY A 36 6.56 -12.48 2.85
CA GLY A 36 6.93 -12.15 4.23
C GLY A 36 6.65 -10.70 4.63
N PHE A 37 5.79 -9.98 3.91
CA PHE A 37 5.32 -8.65 4.30
C PHE A 37 4.05 -8.74 5.14
N ASN A 38 3.87 -7.78 6.04
CA ASN A 38 2.57 -7.50 6.68
C ASN A 38 1.81 -6.51 5.80
N VAL A 39 0.81 -6.98 5.06
CA VAL A 39 0.14 -6.18 4.03
C VAL A 39 -1.14 -5.54 4.58
N LEU A 40 -1.20 -4.21 4.49
CA LEU A 40 -2.43 -3.42 4.60
C LEU A 40 -2.95 -3.16 3.21
N THR A 41 -4.27 -3.18 3.04
CA THR A 41 -4.90 -2.92 1.74
C THR A 41 -5.83 -1.73 1.82
N ALA A 42 -5.87 -0.95 0.74
CA ALA A 42 -6.77 0.18 0.55
C ALA A 42 -7.42 0.09 -0.83
N ALA A 43 -8.72 0.38 -0.92
CA ALA A 43 -9.43 0.42 -2.19
C ALA A 43 -9.34 1.78 -2.91
N ASP A 44 -8.99 2.83 -2.18
CA ASP A 44 -8.96 4.20 -2.69
C ASP A 44 -7.94 5.06 -1.93
N ALA A 45 -7.75 6.30 -2.40
CA ALA A 45 -6.80 7.24 -1.81
C ALA A 45 -7.17 7.68 -0.39
N ILE A 46 -8.46 7.75 -0.06
CA ILE A 46 -8.92 8.21 1.26
C ILE A 46 -8.58 7.15 2.31
N GLU A 47 -8.86 5.89 2.01
CA GLU A 47 -8.46 4.76 2.84
C GLU A 47 -6.94 4.63 2.94
N ALA A 48 -6.22 4.82 1.84
CA ALA A 48 -4.76 4.76 1.83
C ALA A 48 -4.13 5.79 2.78
N VAL A 49 -4.56 7.06 2.71
CA VAL A 49 -4.04 8.11 3.60
C VAL A 49 -4.33 7.77 5.06
N ARG A 50 -5.56 7.36 5.37
CA ARG A 50 -5.93 6.96 6.74
C ARG A 50 -5.06 5.83 7.26
N LEU A 51 -4.84 4.79 6.46
CA LEU A 51 -4.00 3.65 6.85
C LEU A 51 -2.52 4.02 6.97
N PHE A 52 -2.03 4.92 6.11
CA PHE A 52 -0.68 5.42 6.16
C PHE A 52 -0.41 6.16 7.48
N GLU A 53 -1.31 7.08 7.86
CA GLU A 53 -1.18 7.85 9.12
C GLU A 53 -1.34 6.97 10.36
N MET A 54 -2.24 5.98 10.33
CA MET A 54 -2.52 5.13 11.50
C MET A 54 -1.47 4.05 11.73
N ALA A 55 -0.90 3.52 10.65
CA ALA A 55 -0.09 2.30 10.72
C ALA A 55 1.36 2.48 10.28
N ASP A 56 1.78 3.67 9.83
CA ASP A 56 3.16 4.00 9.48
C ASP A 56 3.86 2.89 8.68
N PRO A 57 3.33 2.52 7.50
CA PRO A 57 3.87 1.42 6.70
C PRO A 57 5.27 1.77 6.17
N ASP A 58 6.15 0.77 6.05
CA ASP A 58 7.51 0.95 5.53
C ASP A 58 7.52 1.39 4.05
N ALA A 59 6.51 0.96 3.29
CA ALA A 59 6.37 1.32 1.89
C ALA A 59 4.91 1.23 1.39
N PRO A 60 4.44 2.18 0.57
CA PRO A 60 3.23 2.05 -0.21
C PRO A 60 3.50 1.45 -1.61
N VAL A 61 2.54 0.67 -2.11
CA VAL A 61 2.44 0.19 -3.49
C VAL A 61 1.09 0.65 -4.02
N VAL A 62 1.09 1.48 -5.05
CA VAL A 62 -0.13 2.16 -5.54
C VAL A 62 -0.33 1.83 -7.02
N ASP A 63 -1.53 1.43 -7.43
CA ASP A 63 -1.87 1.35 -8.84
C ASP A 63 -1.71 2.72 -9.50
N ILE A 64 -0.98 2.75 -10.62
CA ILE A 64 -0.73 3.98 -11.39
C ILE A 64 -2.03 4.66 -11.81
N LYS A 65 -3.10 3.93 -12.13
CA LYS A 65 -4.38 4.53 -12.55
C LYS A 65 -5.03 5.29 -11.41
N LEU A 66 -4.94 4.74 -10.21
CA LEU A 66 -5.41 5.37 -8.98
C LEU A 66 -4.48 6.53 -8.57
N ALA A 67 -3.18 6.41 -8.82
CA ALA A 67 -2.19 7.45 -8.53
C ALA A 67 -2.32 8.70 -9.40
N THR A 68 -2.68 8.57 -10.70
CA THR A 68 -2.88 9.72 -11.60
C THR A 68 -4.27 10.35 -11.53
N GLY A 69 -5.18 9.83 -10.71
CA GLY A 69 -6.45 10.50 -10.42
C GLY A 69 -7.25 10.87 -11.67
N HIS A 70 -7.40 9.95 -12.63
CA HIS A 70 -8.16 10.20 -13.86
C HIS A 70 -9.69 10.31 -13.66
N ASP A 71 -10.14 10.75 -12.49
CA ASP A 71 -11.45 11.36 -12.29
C ASP A 71 -11.32 12.90 -12.32
N ARG A 72 -10.51 13.41 -13.25
CA ARG A 72 -10.45 14.83 -13.56
C ARG A 72 -11.79 15.22 -14.20
N LEU A 73 -12.75 15.58 -13.36
CA LEU A 73 -13.86 16.44 -13.72
C LEU A 73 -13.23 17.70 -14.34
N GLU A 74 -13.21 17.76 -15.67
CA GLU A 74 -13.09 19.04 -16.37
C GLU A 74 -14.18 19.95 -15.80
N PRO A 75 -13.87 21.08 -15.14
CA PRO A 75 -14.90 22.06 -14.91
C PRO A 75 -15.37 22.50 -16.30
N ALA A 76 -16.62 22.23 -16.62
CA ALA A 76 -17.27 22.47 -17.91
C ALA A 76 -17.40 23.95 -18.30
N ASN A 77 -16.54 24.85 -17.79
CA ASN A 77 -16.57 26.25 -18.12
C ASN A 77 -15.25 26.97 -17.77
N ALA A 78 -14.31 27.02 -18.72
CA ALA A 78 -13.25 28.02 -18.71
C ALA A 78 -13.59 29.04 -19.81
N PRO A 79 -13.95 30.30 -19.48
CA PRO A 79 -14.10 31.33 -20.49
C PRO A 79 -12.72 31.74 -21.02
N GLY A 80 -12.59 31.79 -22.35
CA GLY A 80 -11.48 32.43 -23.06
C GLY A 80 -11.59 33.94 -23.09
#